data_AF-A0A534LJM7-F1
#
_entry.id   AF-A0A534LJM7-F1
#
_cell.length_a   1.000
_cell.length_b   1.000
_cell.length_c   1.000
_cell.angle_alpha   90.00
_cell.angle_beta   90.00
_cell.angle_gamma   90.00
#
_symmetry.space_group_name_H-M   'P 1'
#
loop_
_entity.id
_entity.type
_entity.pdbx_description
1 polymer ?
#
loop_
_entity_poly.entity_id
_entity_poly.type
_entity_poly.pdbx_seq_one_letter_code
_entity_poly.pdbx_strand_id
1 'polypeptide(L)' 'MAEQHVIQEKPLRSFCEQVLTKLGVPKADAQIVTDVLVVADLRGIE' A
#
# COMPACT_ATOMS: atom_id res chain seq x y z
N MET A 1 5.30 22.55 -2.31
CA MET A 1 5.95 21.23 -2.38
C MET A 1 5.36 20.42 -1.25
N ALA A 2 4.74 19.27 -1.54
CA ALA A 2 4.18 18.42 -0.50
C ALA A 2 5.32 17.91 0.40
N GLU A 3 5.07 17.83 1.70
CA GLU A 3 6.04 17.28 2.64
C GLU A 3 6.21 15.78 2.35
N GLN A 4 7.45 15.34 2.12
CA GLN A 4 7.74 13.97 1.70
C GLN A 4 8.25 13.19 2.92
N HIS A 5 7.48 12.17 3.33
CA HIS A 5 7.81 11.34 4.48
C HIS A 5 8.34 9.98 4.01
N VAL A 6 9.53 9.60 4.47
CA VAL A 6 10.08 8.26 4.23
C VAL A 6 9.40 7.30 5.19
N ILE A 7 8.65 6.33 4.65
CA ILE A 7 7.98 5.27 5.40
C ILE A 7 8.63 3.93 5.05
N GLN A 8 8.73 3.05 6.05
CA GLN A 8 9.21 1.69 5.85
C GLN A 8 8.17 0.86 5.06
N GLU A 9 8.65 0.07 4.10
CA GLU A 9 7.82 -0.74 3.19
C GLU A 9 6.85 -1.68 3.92
N LYS A 10 7.33 -2.47 4.89
CA LYS A 10 6.49 -3.47 5.59
C LYS A 10 5.34 -2.84 6.38
N PRO A 11 5.56 -1.77 7.18
CA PRO A 11 4.46 -1.04 7.81
C PRO A 11 3.47 -0.44 6.80
N LEU A 12 3.95 0.13 5.69
CA LEU A 12 3.09 0.71 4.66
C LEU A 12 2.20 -0.35 4.01
N ARG A 13 2.78 -1.48 3.60
CA ARG A 13 2.05 -2.64 3.10
C ARG A 13 0.97 -3.11 4.08
N SER A 14 1.35 -3.29 5.35
CA SER A 14 0.43 -3.75 6.38
C SER A 14 -0.73 -2.77 6.59
N PHE A 15 -0.46 -1.46 6.46
CA PHE A 15 -1.47 -0.42 6.53
C PHE A 15 -2.44 -0.48 5.35
N CYS A 16 -1.93 -0.55 4.11
CA CYS A 16 -2.73 -0.63 2.90
C CYS A 16 -3.66 -1.85 2.90
N GLU A 17 -3.15 -3.04 3.25
CA GLU A 17 -3.96 -4.26 3.35
C GLU A 17 -5.11 -4.10 4.35
N GLN A 18 -4.83 -3.50 5.51
CA GLN A 18 -5.82 -3.24 6.55
C GLN A 18 -6.89 -2.23 6.11
N VAL A 19 -6.49 -1.15 5.45
CA VAL A 19 -7.42 -0.13 4.96
C VAL A 19 -8.36 -0.74 3.92
N LEU A 20 -7.81 -1.44 2.92
CA LEU A 20 -8.62 -2.09 1.87
C LEU A 20 -9.58 -3.13 2.47
N THR A 21 -9.10 -3.95 3.40
CA THR A 21 -9.96 -4.92 4.08
C THR A 21 -11.08 -4.24 4.88
N LYS A 22 -10.77 -3.13 5.58
CA LYS A 22 -11.78 -2.33 6.32
C LYS A 22 -12.81 -1.67 5.39
N LEU A 23 -12.44 -1.38 4.16
CA LEU A 23 -13.33 -0.85 3.11
C LEU A 23 -14.17 -1.94 2.43
N GLY A 24 -14.04 -3.20 2.85
CA GLY A 24 -14.84 -4.32 2.34
C GLY A 24 -14.20 -5.08 1.18
N VAL A 25 -12.94 -4.77 0.83
CA VAL A 25 -12.19 -5.54 -0.16
C VAL A 25 -11.89 -6.93 0.41
N PRO A 26 -12.16 -8.04 -0.30
CA PRO A 26 -11.77 -9.38 0.13
C PRO A 26 -10.27 -9.43 0.43
N LYS A 27 -9.87 -10.12 1.50
CA LYS A 27 -8.47 -10.14 1.96
C LYS A 27 -7.47 -10.49 0.85
N ALA A 28 -7.79 -11.47 0.01
CA ALA A 28 -6.93 -11.87 -1.11
C ALA A 28 -6.73 -10.72 -2.11
N ASP A 29 -7.82 -10.03 -2.46
CA ASP A 29 -7.78 -8.88 -3.37
C ASP A 29 -7.04 -7.70 -2.74
N ALA A 30 -7.23 -7.45 -1.45
CA ALA A 30 -6.53 -6.41 -0.70
C ALA A 30 -5.01 -6.61 -0.71
N GLN A 31 -4.56 -7.86 -0.62
CA GLN A 31 -3.13 -8.22 -0.72
C GLN A 31 -2.58 -7.93 -2.10
N ILE A 32 -3.29 -8.36 -3.16
CA ILE A 32 -2.87 -8.13 -4.56
C ILE A 32 -2.80 -6.63 -4.86
N VAL A 33 -3.83 -5.86 -4.48
CA VAL A 33 -3.86 -4.41 -4.70
C VAL A 33 -2.69 -3.75 -3.96
N THR A 34 -2.46 -4.13 -2.70
CA THR A 34 -1.33 -3.59 -1.93
C THR A 34 0.01 -3.93 -2.56
N ASP A 35 0.20 -5.16 -3.04
CA ASP A 35 1.41 -5.56 -3.76
C ASP A 35 1.68 -4.65 -4.95
N VAL A 36 0.67 -4.42 -5.79
CA VAL A 36 0.81 -3.57 -6.99
C VAL A 36 1.18 -2.14 -6.61
N LEU A 37 0.47 -1.53 -5.66
CA LEU A 37 0.69 -0.13 -5.26
C LEU A 37 2.06 0.06 -4.60
N VAL A 38 2.41 -0.77 -3.62
CA VAL A 38 3.69 -0.64 -2.91
C VAL A 38 4.87 -0.93 -3.83
N VAL A 39 4.75 -1.89 -4.75
CA VAL A 39 5.81 -2.17 -5.73
C VAL A 39 5.95 -1.04 -6.76
N ALA A 40 4.87 -0.37 -7.14
CA ALA A 40 4.92 0.80 -8.02
C ALA A 40 5.67 1.96 -7.34
N ASP A 41 5.33 2.29 -6.10
CA ASP A 41 6.01 3.32 -5.31
C ASP A 41 7.51 3.03 -5.15
N LEU A 42 7.88 1.79 -4.83
CA LEU A 42 9.28 1.37 -4.70
C LEU A 42 10.07 1.49 -6.01
N ARG A 43 9.39 1.46 -7.15
CA ARG A 43 9.98 1.66 -8.48
C ARG A 43 9.99 3.13 -8.92
N GLY A 44 9.44 4.04 -8.11
CA GLY A 44 9.30 5.46 -8.45
C GLY A 44 8.25 5.72 -9.52
N ILE A 45 7.18 4.90 -9.55
CA ILE A 45 6.03 5.08 -10.43
C ILE A 45 4.87 5.61 -9.58
N GLU A 46 4.61 6.92 -9.67
CA GLU A 46 3.51 7.62 -8.97
C GLU A 46 2.39 8.05 -9.94
#